data_AF-A0A7L1GFW7-F1
#
_entry.id   AF-A0A7L1GFW7-F1
#
_cell.length_a   1.000
_cell.length_b   1.000
_cell.length_c   1.000
_cell.angle_alpha   90.00
_cell.angle_beta   90.00
_cell.angle_gamma   90.00
#
_symmetry.space_group_name_H-M   'P 1'
#
loop_
_entity.id
_entity.type
_entity.pdbx_description
1 polymer ?
#
loop_
_entity_poly.entity_id
_entity_poly.type
_entity_poly.pdbx_seq_one_letter_code
_entity_poly.pdbx_strand_id
1 'polypeptide(L)'
;AGVRMRLPVLLCLALVALASGGQSPLQRRVLRELLEQFHGRSNVQFLFKEQAVEGVEREDSSGTFVQLRVSLVQTSCSKRAQRRHNCRPLESRRKPVCLACYKFDRGDVPKVLDKYHNCGPSHHLAAKEIKHRDEAECRAVEEAGKVGDGLYLPGMFAFSKGLPP
;
A
#
# COMPACT_ATOMS: atom_id res chain seq x y z
N ALA A 1 -49.49 33.08 -33.49
CA ALA A 1 -49.46 32.24 -32.28
C ALA A 1 -48.67 30.98 -32.63
N GLY A 2 -47.44 30.79 -32.14
CA GLY A 2 -47.13 30.26 -30.81
C GLY A 2 -47.38 28.74 -30.83
N VAL A 3 -46.42 27.83 -30.67
CA VAL A 3 -45.55 27.70 -29.49
C VAL A 3 -44.23 27.02 -29.89
N ARG A 4 -43.15 27.60 -29.37
CA ARG A 4 -41.75 27.17 -29.44
C ARG A 4 -41.55 26.02 -28.44
N MET A 5 -41.37 24.79 -28.94
CA MET A 5 -41.17 23.61 -28.10
C MET A 5 -39.73 23.64 -27.54
N ARG A 6 -39.62 24.00 -26.26
CA ARG A 6 -38.37 24.01 -25.49
C ARG A 6 -38.11 22.58 -25.00
N LEU A 7 -37.07 21.93 -25.52
CA LEU A 7 -36.58 20.65 -25.02
C LEU A 7 -35.84 20.89 -23.68
N PRO A 8 -36.23 20.25 -22.56
CA PRO A 8 -35.55 20.46 -21.29
C PRO A 8 -34.19 19.76 -21.29
N VAL A 9 -33.21 20.50 -20.78
CA VAL A 9 -31.82 20.14 -20.54
C VAL A 9 -31.75 19.01 -19.51
N LEU A 10 -31.18 17.86 -19.89
CA LEU A 10 -30.69 16.84 -18.95
C LEU A 10 -29.16 16.80 -19.06
N LEU A 11 -28.54 17.75 -18.37
CA LEU A 11 -27.10 17.80 -18.18
C LEU A 11 -26.73 16.82 -17.07
N CYS A 12 -26.50 15.55 -17.40
CA CYS A 12 -25.89 14.60 -16.49
C CYS A 12 -24.43 15.00 -16.26
N LEU A 13 -24.19 15.86 -15.27
CA LEU A 13 -22.86 16.12 -14.71
C LEU A 13 -22.42 14.89 -13.91
N ALA A 14 -21.90 13.89 -14.60
CA ALA A 14 -21.06 12.87 -13.96
C ALA A 14 -19.72 13.54 -13.62
N LEU A 15 -19.62 14.10 -12.41
CA LEU A 15 -18.36 14.48 -11.80
C LEU A 15 -17.60 13.19 -11.44
N VAL A 16 -16.96 12.58 -12.44
CA VAL A 16 -15.82 11.71 -12.16
C VAL A 16 -14.71 12.63 -11.71
N ALA A 17 -14.54 12.77 -10.40
CA ALA A 17 -13.35 13.40 -9.84
C ALA A 17 -12.15 12.54 -10.26
N LEU A 18 -11.48 12.93 -11.34
CA LEU A 18 -10.13 12.46 -11.62
C LEU A 18 -9.25 13.02 -10.49
N ALA A 19 -9.03 12.20 -9.46
CA ALA A 19 -8.04 12.49 -8.44
C ALA A 19 -6.69 12.65 -9.12
N SER A 20 -6.27 13.90 -9.29
CA SER A 20 -5.00 14.30 -9.87
C SER A 20 -3.86 13.88 -8.93
N GLY A 21 -3.38 12.64 -9.07
CA GLY A 21 -2.02 12.17 -8.75
C GLY A 21 -1.41 12.45 -7.37
N GLY A 22 -2.15 13.04 -6.43
CA GLY A 22 -1.68 13.40 -5.11
C GLY A 22 -2.01 12.32 -4.11
N GLN A 23 -1.00 11.55 -3.67
CA GLN A 23 -1.16 10.61 -2.56
C GLN A 23 -1.69 11.34 -1.32
N SER A 24 -2.62 10.71 -0.59
CA SER A 24 -3.13 11.21 0.68
C SER A 24 -2.00 11.31 1.73
N PRO A 25 -2.17 12.10 2.81
CA PRO A 25 -1.18 12.17 3.88
C PRO A 25 -0.83 10.80 4.48
N LEU A 26 -1.84 9.93 4.66
CA LEU A 26 -1.64 8.57 5.16
C LEU A 26 -0.90 7.71 4.14
N GLN A 27 -1.25 7.79 2.85
CA GLN A 27 -0.52 7.07 1.80
C GLN A 27 0.96 7.49 1.74
N ARG A 28 1.27 8.78 1.85
CA ARG A 28 2.68 9.26 1.90
C ARG A 28 3.43 8.73 3.12
N ARG A 29 2.75 8.64 4.27
CA ARG A 29 3.31 8.05 5.49
C ARG A 29 3.61 6.57 5.30
N VAL A 30 2.65 5.80 4.78
CA VAL A 30 2.81 4.37 4.48
C VAL A 30 3.95 4.14 3.48
N LEU A 31 4.01 4.93 2.41
CA LEU A 31 5.08 4.84 1.42
C LEU A 31 6.47 5.07 2.04
N ARG A 32 6.58 6.09 2.92
CA ARG A 32 7.84 6.38 3.62
C ARG A 32 8.26 5.21 4.51
N GLU A 33 7.36 4.71 5.37
CA GLU A 33 7.63 3.58 6.27
C GLU A 33 7.99 2.31 5.48
N LEU A 34 7.31 2.05 4.36
CA LEU A 34 7.59 0.94 3.47
C LEU A 34 8.99 1.03 2.85
N LEU A 35 9.37 2.19 2.32
CA LEU A 35 10.70 2.40 1.73
C LEU A 35 11.81 2.27 2.76
N GLU A 36 11.61 2.84 3.95
CA GLU A 36 12.54 2.73 5.07
C GLU A 36 12.76 1.26 5.48
N GLN A 37 11.67 0.51 5.63
CA GLN A 37 11.74 -0.90 5.96
C GLN A 37 12.38 -1.75 4.84
N PHE A 38 12.05 -1.46 3.58
CA PHE A 38 12.65 -2.12 2.43
C PHE A 38 14.16 -1.87 2.36
N HIS A 39 14.59 -0.63 2.52
CA HIS A 39 16.01 -0.29 2.58
C HIS A 39 16.68 -0.81 3.84
N GLY A 40 15.95 -1.08 4.92
CA GLY A 40 16.47 -1.69 6.15
C GLY A 40 17.02 -3.11 5.96
N ARG A 41 16.53 -3.86 4.97
CA ARG A 41 16.92 -5.26 4.72
C ARG A 41 18.41 -5.41 4.37
N SER A 42 19.03 -6.49 4.83
CA SER A 42 20.47 -6.76 4.63
C SER A 42 20.82 -7.12 3.19
N ASN A 43 19.89 -7.74 2.46
CA ASN A 43 20.04 -8.12 1.06
C ASN A 43 19.85 -6.94 0.08
N VAL A 44 19.44 -5.77 0.56
CA VAL A 44 19.28 -4.56 -0.25
C VAL A 44 20.55 -3.71 -0.18
N GLN A 45 21.33 -3.73 -1.26
CA GLN A 45 22.63 -3.06 -1.35
C GLN A 45 22.58 -1.69 -2.05
N PHE A 46 21.51 -1.41 -2.79
CA PHE A 46 21.28 -0.18 -3.53
C PHE A 46 20.09 0.58 -2.97
N LEU A 47 20.04 1.89 -3.23
CA LEU A 47 18.85 2.69 -2.97
C LEU A 47 17.84 2.47 -4.08
N PHE A 48 16.57 2.40 -3.69
CA PHE A 48 15.43 2.27 -4.58
C PHE A 48 14.50 3.46 -4.39
N LYS A 49 13.83 3.86 -5.46
CA LYS A 49 12.77 4.87 -5.46
C LYS A 49 11.47 4.27 -5.96
N GLU A 50 10.36 4.87 -5.55
CA GLU A 50 9.06 4.60 -6.14
C GLU A 50 9.06 5.00 -7.62
N GLN A 51 8.62 4.09 -8.48
CA GLN A 51 8.38 4.30 -9.90
C GLN A 51 6.88 4.51 -10.16
N ALA A 52 6.04 3.70 -9.51
CA ALA A 52 4.59 3.81 -9.59
C ALA A 52 3.98 3.46 -8.23
N VAL A 53 2.91 4.17 -7.87
CA VAL A 53 2.17 3.96 -6.62
C VAL A 53 0.69 3.88 -6.96
N GLU A 54 0.09 2.73 -6.69
CA GLU A 54 -1.35 2.50 -6.74
C GLU A 54 -1.85 2.41 -5.31
N GLY A 55 -2.79 3.26 -4.93
CA GLY A 55 -3.26 3.37 -3.55
C GLY A 55 -4.78 3.33 -3.45
N VAL A 56 -5.26 2.60 -2.45
CA VAL A 56 -6.67 2.57 -2.04
C VAL A 56 -6.75 2.93 -0.57
N GLU A 57 -7.69 3.80 -0.22
CA GLU A 57 -7.97 4.22 1.15
C GLU A 57 -9.45 3.98 1.43
N ARG A 58 -9.77 3.37 2.57
CA ARG A 58 -11.13 3.07 3.00
C ARG A 58 -11.26 3.44 4.47
N GLU A 59 -12.32 4.15 4.82
CA GLU A 59 -12.60 4.49 6.21
C GLU A 59 -13.80 3.69 6.71
N ASP A 60 -13.72 3.20 7.94
CA ASP A 60 -14.83 2.56 8.64
C ASP A 60 -14.88 3.00 10.12
N SER A 61 -15.80 2.42 10.90
CA SER A 61 -16.00 2.76 12.31
C SER A 61 -14.78 2.51 13.20
N SER A 62 -13.88 1.60 12.80
CA SER A 62 -12.64 1.28 13.51
C SER A 62 -11.44 2.10 13.05
N GLY A 63 -11.58 2.88 11.97
CA GLY A 63 -10.59 3.82 11.47
C GLY A 63 -10.25 3.62 9.99
N THR A 64 -9.10 4.14 9.57
CA THR A 64 -8.73 4.24 8.15
C THR A 64 -7.81 3.10 7.73
N PHE A 65 -8.23 2.31 6.75
CA PHE A 65 -7.42 1.30 6.08
C PHE A 65 -6.77 1.89 4.82
N VAL A 66 -5.47 1.65 4.66
CA VAL A 66 -4.68 2.08 3.51
C VAL A 66 -3.97 0.88 2.90
N GLN A 67 -4.18 0.66 1.61
CA GLN A 67 -3.50 -0.36 0.81
C GLN A 67 -2.71 0.32 -0.31
N LEU A 68 -1.40 0.07 -0.37
CA LEU A 68 -0.52 0.55 -1.42
C LEU A 68 0.14 -0.61 -2.16
N ARG A 69 0.13 -0.54 -3.49
CA ARG A 69 0.97 -1.34 -4.38
C ARG A 69 2.01 -0.42 -5.01
N VAL A 70 3.27 -0.67 -4.70
CA VAL A 70 4.39 0.21 -5.05
C VAL A 70 5.38 -0.54 -5.92
N SER A 71 5.58 -0.05 -7.14
CA SER A 71 6.65 -0.52 -8.01
C SER A 71 7.92 0.26 -7.72
N LEU A 72 9.03 -0.43 -7.48
CA LEU A 72 10.31 0.20 -7.15
C LEU A 72 11.29 0.11 -8.32
N VAL A 73 12.10 1.15 -8.47
CA VAL A 73 13.23 1.21 -9.42
C VAL A 73 14.54 1.36 -8.67
N GLN A 74 15.53 0.57 -9.06
CA GLN A 74 16.89 0.68 -8.53
C GLN A 74 17.50 2.00 -8.97
N THR A 75 18.33 2.62 -8.12
CA THR A 75 19.09 3.82 -8.48
C THR A 75 20.58 3.55 -8.59
N SER A 76 21.32 4.50 -9.14
CA SER A 76 22.79 4.49 -9.21
C SER A 76 23.49 4.56 -7.85
N CYS A 77 22.76 4.85 -6.77
CA CYS A 77 23.33 5.00 -5.44
C CYS A 77 23.35 3.67 -4.68
N SER A 78 24.51 3.36 -4.08
CA SER A 78 24.60 2.29 -3.07
C SER A 78 24.05 2.77 -1.72
N LYS A 79 23.46 1.85 -0.95
CA LYS A 79 23.02 2.09 0.43
C LYS A 79 24.17 2.54 1.34
N ARG A 80 25.39 2.05 1.07
CA ARG A 80 26.62 2.36 1.84
C ARG A 80 27.33 3.63 1.37
N ALA A 81 26.90 4.25 0.28
CA ALA A 81 27.55 5.45 -0.24
C ALA A 81 27.45 6.59 0.78
N GLN A 82 28.59 7.22 1.08
CA GLN A 82 28.67 8.35 2.02
C GLN A 82 27.90 9.58 1.51
N ARG A 83 27.74 9.70 0.19
CA ARG A 83 26.99 10.78 -0.46
C ARG A 83 25.80 10.22 -1.24
N ARG A 84 24.59 10.66 -0.88
CA ARG A 84 23.30 10.21 -1.46
C ARG A 84 22.60 11.29 -2.28
N HIS A 85 23.35 12.12 -3.00
CA HIS A 85 22.79 13.14 -3.89
C HIS A 85 22.76 12.61 -5.34
N ASN A 86 21.83 13.13 -6.15
CA ASN A 86 21.72 12.83 -7.58
C ASN A 86 21.57 11.32 -7.93
N CYS A 87 20.87 10.55 -7.09
CA CYS A 87 20.58 9.14 -7.36
C CYS A 87 19.61 8.99 -8.54
N ARG A 88 20.15 8.63 -9.71
CA ARG A 88 19.38 8.46 -10.95
C ARG A 88 18.76 7.06 -11.00
N PRO A 89 17.50 6.91 -11.43
CA PRO A 89 16.93 5.60 -11.72
C PRO A 89 17.78 4.86 -12.75
N LEU A 90 18.00 3.57 -12.53
CA LEU A 90 18.62 2.67 -13.49
C LEU A 90 17.53 1.80 -14.12
N GLU A 91 17.60 1.62 -15.44
CA GLU A 91 16.77 0.64 -16.14
C GLU A 91 17.25 -0.76 -15.76
N SER A 92 16.69 -1.28 -14.66
CA SER A 92 16.97 -2.62 -14.15
C SER A 92 15.90 -3.60 -14.61
N ARG A 93 16.31 -4.82 -14.93
CA ARG A 93 15.37 -5.94 -15.14
C ARG A 93 14.67 -6.35 -13.84
N ARG A 94 15.26 -6.05 -12.68
CA ARG A 94 14.66 -6.34 -11.36
C ARG A 94 13.88 -5.12 -10.89
N LYS A 95 12.57 -5.15 -11.12
CA LYS A 95 11.61 -4.16 -10.61
C LYS A 95 10.79 -4.83 -9.50
N PRO A 96 11.23 -4.74 -8.22
CA PRO A 96 10.47 -5.33 -7.14
C PRO A 96 9.15 -4.57 -6.99
N VAL A 97 8.10 -5.31 -6.66
CA VAL A 97 6.80 -4.75 -6.35
C VAL A 97 6.52 -5.04 -4.88
N CYS A 98 6.10 -4.00 -4.18
CA CYS A 98 5.71 -4.07 -2.79
C CYS A 98 4.20 -3.93 -2.65
N LEU A 99 3.62 -4.70 -1.74
CA LEU A 99 2.30 -4.46 -1.18
C LEU A 99 2.47 -3.99 0.26
N ALA A 100 1.72 -2.98 0.66
CA ALA A 100 1.63 -2.50 2.03
C ALA A 100 0.17 -2.27 2.40
N CYS A 101 -0.24 -2.75 3.57
CA CYS A 101 -1.58 -2.65 4.12
C CYS A 101 -1.46 -2.17 5.55
N TYR A 102 -2.14 -1.07 5.88
CA TYR A 102 -2.06 -0.41 7.18
C TYR A 102 -3.47 -0.10 7.64
N LYS A 103 -3.74 -0.35 8.91
CA LYS A 103 -4.94 0.13 9.58
C LYS A 103 -4.55 1.19 10.59
N PHE A 104 -5.18 2.35 10.50
CA PHE A 104 -5.01 3.46 11.42
C PHE A 104 -6.24 3.62 12.31
N ASP A 105 -6.05 4.09 13.54
CA ASP A 105 -7.14 4.50 14.43
C ASP A 105 -7.76 5.84 13.99
N ARG A 106 -8.79 6.30 14.72
CA ARG A 106 -9.51 7.56 14.45
C ARG A 106 -8.96 8.76 15.22
N GLY A 107 -7.76 8.66 15.79
CA GLY A 107 -7.18 9.75 16.57
C GLY A 107 -6.78 10.95 15.69
N ASP A 108 -6.68 12.15 16.29
CA ASP A 108 -6.20 13.36 15.60
C ASP A 108 -4.80 13.17 15.00
N VAL A 109 -3.99 12.30 15.62
CA VAL A 109 -2.74 11.78 15.07
C VAL A 109 -2.92 10.27 14.89
N PRO A 110 -3.35 9.80 13.70
CA PRO A 110 -3.73 8.41 13.51
C PRO A 110 -2.58 7.45 13.82
N LYS A 111 -2.79 6.54 14.76
CA LYS A 111 -1.83 5.50 15.16
C LYS A 111 -2.09 4.22 14.37
N VAL A 112 -1.03 3.48 14.08
CA VAL A 112 -1.16 2.19 13.37
C VAL A 112 -1.70 1.16 14.35
N LEU A 113 -2.89 0.62 14.06
CA LEU A 113 -3.50 -0.49 14.77
C LEU A 113 -2.86 -1.82 14.35
N ASP A 114 -2.70 -2.03 13.04
CA ASP A 114 -2.01 -3.18 12.49
C ASP A 114 -1.42 -2.85 11.11
N LYS A 115 -0.43 -3.64 10.68
CA LYS A 115 0.21 -3.48 9.38
C LYS A 115 0.79 -4.78 8.82
N TYR A 116 0.67 -4.91 7.51
CA TYR A 116 1.32 -5.94 6.71
C TYR A 116 2.07 -5.29 5.54
N HIS A 117 3.21 -5.85 5.18
CA HIS A 117 3.88 -5.47 3.94
C HIS A 117 4.72 -6.62 3.41
N ASN A 118 4.75 -6.76 2.09
CA ASN A 118 5.56 -7.74 1.41
C ASN A 118 6.18 -7.10 0.17
N CYS A 119 7.49 -7.26 0.02
CA CYS A 119 8.25 -6.74 -1.11
C CYS A 119 8.98 -7.91 -1.73
N GLY A 120 8.56 -8.30 -2.93
CA GLY A 120 9.06 -9.46 -3.63
C GLY A 120 9.42 -9.16 -5.09
N PRO A 121 10.14 -10.08 -5.75
CA PRO A 121 10.34 -10.00 -7.19
C PRO A 121 8.99 -10.14 -7.91
N SER A 122 8.78 -9.38 -8.98
CA SER A 122 7.56 -9.43 -9.81
C SER A 122 7.42 -10.74 -10.64
N HIS A 123 8.19 -11.79 -10.34
CA HIS A 123 8.28 -12.98 -11.20
C HIS A 123 7.03 -13.86 -11.08
N HIS A 124 6.44 -14.22 -12.21
CA HIS A 124 5.11 -14.83 -12.32
C HIS A 124 4.95 -16.18 -11.61
N LEU A 125 6.03 -16.97 -11.47
CA LEU A 125 5.94 -18.36 -11.01
C LEU A 125 5.50 -18.54 -9.55
N ALA A 126 5.80 -17.57 -8.67
CA ALA A 126 5.32 -17.57 -7.26
C ALA A 126 4.23 -16.52 -7.03
N ALA A 127 3.83 -15.78 -8.07
CA ALA A 127 3.02 -14.58 -7.92
C ALA A 127 1.58 -14.89 -7.45
N LYS A 128 1.02 -16.04 -7.81
CA LYS A 128 -0.37 -16.38 -7.47
C LYS A 128 -0.54 -16.73 -5.99
N GLU A 129 0.33 -17.58 -5.45
CA GLU A 129 0.31 -17.96 -4.03
C GLU A 129 0.65 -16.78 -3.14
N ILE A 130 1.70 -16.03 -3.51
CA ILE A 130 2.07 -14.80 -2.79
C ILE A 130 0.90 -13.82 -2.79
N LYS A 131 0.24 -13.61 -3.94
CA LYS A 131 -0.92 -12.73 -4.04
C LYS A 131 -2.06 -13.18 -3.12
N HIS A 132 -2.42 -14.46 -3.11
CA HIS A 132 -3.51 -14.95 -2.27
C HIS A 132 -3.19 -14.79 -0.77
N ARG A 133 -1.95 -15.10 -0.37
CA ARG A 133 -1.49 -14.88 1.01
C ARG A 133 -1.51 -13.39 1.36
N ASP A 134 -0.94 -12.56 0.50
CA ASP A 134 -0.92 -11.10 0.65
C ASP A 134 -2.32 -10.50 0.79
N GLU A 135 -3.30 -10.99 0.01
CA GLU A 135 -4.71 -10.60 0.12
C GLU A 135 -5.34 -11.03 1.45
N ALA A 136 -5.02 -12.23 1.96
CA ALA A 136 -5.50 -12.70 3.25
C ALA A 136 -4.93 -11.86 4.41
N GLU A 137 -3.62 -11.58 4.39
CA GLU A 137 -2.94 -10.75 5.39
C GLU A 137 -3.48 -9.31 5.39
N CYS A 138 -3.66 -8.72 4.20
CA CYS A 138 -4.24 -7.38 4.10
C CYS A 138 -5.68 -7.31 4.59
N ARG A 139 -6.49 -8.36 4.37
CA ARG A 139 -7.84 -8.45 4.95
C ARG A 139 -7.79 -8.52 6.47
N ALA A 140 -6.87 -9.30 7.05
CA ALA A 140 -6.71 -9.36 8.50
C ALA A 140 -6.37 -7.98 9.09
N VAL A 141 -5.48 -7.23 8.45
CA VAL A 141 -5.17 -5.84 8.84
C VAL A 141 -6.38 -4.93 8.71
N GLU A 142 -7.18 -5.04 7.65
CA GLU A 142 -8.39 -4.22 7.45
C GLU A 142 -9.43 -4.42 8.56
N GLU A 143 -9.51 -5.64 9.11
CA GLU A 143 -10.38 -5.99 10.23
C GLU A 143 -9.83 -5.58 11.61
N ALA A 144 -8.59 -5.09 11.69
CA ALA A 144 -8.00 -4.64 12.95
C ALA A 144 -8.82 -3.48 13.55
N GLY A 145 -9.11 -3.57 14.86
CA GLY A 145 -9.95 -2.60 15.56
C GLY A 145 -11.46 -2.80 15.40
N LYS A 146 -11.92 -3.70 14.52
CA LYS A 146 -13.34 -4.12 14.45
C LYS A 146 -13.69 -5.18 15.49
N VAL A 147 -12.69 -5.90 16.00
CA VAL A 147 -12.82 -6.92 17.04
C VAL A 147 -12.95 -6.26 18.42
N GLY A 148 -14.03 -5.52 18.62
CA GLY A 148 -14.47 -5.00 19.91
C GLY A 148 -15.41 -5.94 20.67
N ASP A 149 -15.91 -7.01 20.04
CA ASP A 149 -16.90 -7.94 20.64
C ASP A 149 -16.53 -9.43 20.52
N GLY A 150 -15.36 -9.77 19.98
CA GLY A 150 -14.86 -11.14 19.95
C GLY A 150 -13.91 -11.37 21.11
N LEU A 151 -14.33 -12.17 22.12
CA LEU A 151 -13.45 -12.62 23.22
C LEU A 151 -12.07 -13.03 22.66
N TYR A 152 -11.05 -12.26 23.01
CA TYR A 152 -9.66 -12.67 22.83
C TYR A 152 -9.43 -13.91 23.70
N LEU A 153 -9.43 -15.10 23.10
CA LEU A 153 -9.03 -16.32 23.78
C LEU A 153 -7.50 -16.45 23.69
N PRO A 154 -6.79 -16.39 24.82
CA PRO A 154 -5.34 -16.63 24.84
C PRO A 154 -5.03 -18.01 24.26
N GLY A 155 -4.25 -18.08 23.17
CA GLY A 155 -3.80 -19.36 22.57
C GLY A 155 -4.07 -19.54 21.07
N MET A 156 -4.82 -18.64 20.41
CA MET A 156 -5.18 -18.80 18.98
C MET A 156 -3.99 -18.73 17.99
N PHE A 157 -2.81 -18.29 18.41
CA PHE A 157 -1.62 -18.18 17.57
C PHE A 157 -0.39 -18.89 18.15
N ALA A 158 -0.59 -19.96 18.93
CA ALA A 158 0.51 -20.65 19.59
C ALA A 158 1.47 -21.37 18.61
N PHE A 159 1.07 -21.68 17.38
CA PHE A 159 1.92 -22.44 16.45
C PHE A 159 1.71 -22.04 14.98
N SER A 160 2.55 -21.13 14.48
CA SER A 160 2.73 -20.93 13.03
C SER A 160 4.13 -20.43 12.69
N LYS A 161 5.17 -21.13 13.19
CA LYS A 161 6.51 -21.09 12.60
C LYS A 161 7.17 -22.47 12.61
N GLY A 162 7.55 -22.93 11.42
CA GLY A 162 8.26 -24.19 11.12
C GLY A 162 7.48 -24.96 10.07
N LEU A 163 7.91 -25.06 8.81
CA LEU A 163 9.21 -25.61 8.36
C LEU A 163 9.56 -25.14 6.93
N PRO A 164 10.85 -25.00 6.58
CA PRO A 164 11.32 -25.33 5.24
C PRO A 164 11.95 -26.75 5.21
N PRO A 165 12.04 -27.39 4.02
CA PRO A 165 12.69 -28.69 3.83
C PRO A 165 14.20 -28.65 4.01
#